data_AF-A0A350NUG1-F1
#
_entry.id   AF-A0A350NUG1-F1
#
_cell.length_a   1.000
_cell.length_b   1.000
_cell.length_c   1.000
_cell.angle_alpha   90.00
_cell.angle_beta   90.00
_cell.angle_gamma   90.00
#
_symmetry.space_group_name_H-M   'P 1'
#
loop_
_entity.id
_entity.type
_entity.pdbx_description
1 polymer ?
#
loop_
_entity_poly.entity_id
_entity_poly.type
_entity_poly.pdbx_seq_one_letter_code
_entity_poly.pdbx_strand_id
1 'polypeptide(L)'
;MQRMYISKNVSRVWKMALLTVLFCPKLVLGQEPLERLVQDGYFQQTVDHVIDVQLEDERHELHGEITTLYVNNSPDTLDFLWIHLWPNAYESGESALAKQEFRNGNLFMFWAMQRDLGGIDSLAFQINGTAATWGFHPEHRDIARLELLEPLLPGNEVQYTTPFRVRIPSGRISRLGHIGESYQMTQWYPKPAVYDRDGWHEMPYLNQGEFYSEYGSFDVSITLPSNYVVGATGDLNPSQADNAAELTFMDSLVLQ
;
A
#
# COMPACT_ATOMS: atom_id res chain seq x y z
N MET A 1 12.72 -3.84 22.55
CA MET A 1 12.07 -3.35 21.32
C MET A 1 13.12 -2.65 20.49
N GLN A 2 13.01 -2.74 19.18
CA GLN A 2 13.81 -2.04 18.18
C GLN A 2 12.87 -1.25 17.26
N ARG A 3 13.36 -0.18 16.65
CA ARG A 3 12.60 0.65 15.72
C ARG A 3 13.34 0.78 14.39
N MET A 4 12.76 0.18 13.36
CA MET A 4 13.28 0.18 12.00
C MET A 4 12.68 1.34 11.20
N TYR A 5 13.50 2.03 10.40
CA TYR A 5 13.06 3.07 9.49
C TYR A 5 13.39 2.71 8.03
N ILE A 6 12.37 2.56 7.20
CA ILE A 6 12.49 2.14 5.80
C ILE A 6 11.87 3.22 4.92
N SER A 7 12.62 3.67 3.91
CA SER A 7 12.11 4.63 2.93
C SER A 7 12.22 4.07 1.52
N LYS A 8 11.23 4.30 0.67
CA LYS A 8 11.31 4.00 -0.77
C LYS A 8 10.76 5.18 -1.54
N ASN A 9 11.66 5.87 -2.24
CA ASN A 9 11.30 7.05 -3.03
C ASN A 9 11.21 6.68 -4.52
N VAL A 10 10.00 6.77 -5.08
CA VAL A 10 9.75 6.41 -6.50
C VAL A 10 10.06 7.59 -7.44
N SER A 11 10.33 8.79 -6.91
CA SER A 11 10.58 10.01 -7.71
C SER A 11 11.96 10.08 -8.38
N ARG A 12 12.86 9.10 -8.19
CA ARG A 12 14.20 9.10 -8.81
C ARG A 12 14.20 8.60 -10.26
N VAL A 13 13.49 9.28 -11.15
CA VAL A 13 13.86 9.33 -12.56
C VAL A 13 14.55 10.67 -12.80
N TRP A 14 15.88 10.65 -12.78
CA TRP A 14 16.71 11.79 -13.12
C TRP A 14 16.28 12.35 -14.49
N LYS A 15 15.76 13.58 -14.53
CA LYS A 15 15.75 14.39 -15.76
C LYS A 15 17.21 14.75 -16.09
N MET A 16 17.99 13.79 -16.57
CA MET A 16 19.28 14.06 -17.19
C MET A 16 19.01 14.58 -18.61
N ALA A 17 18.94 15.90 -18.74
CA ALA A 17 19.11 16.55 -20.03
C ALA A 17 20.58 16.36 -20.46
N LEU A 18 20.85 15.33 -21.28
CA LEU A 18 22.12 15.24 -22.00
C LEU A 18 22.08 16.26 -23.15
N LEU A 19 22.70 17.42 -22.95
CA LEU A 19 23.03 18.34 -24.04
C LEU A 19 24.33 17.85 -24.68
N THR A 20 24.23 16.99 -25.69
CA THR A 20 25.38 16.64 -26.54
C THR A 20 25.25 17.39 -27.86
N VAL A 21 26.00 18.49 -28.00
CA VAL A 21 26.21 19.13 -29.30
C VAL A 21 27.25 18.31 -30.05
N LEU A 22 26.81 17.55 -31.05
CA LEU A 22 27.69 16.96 -32.07
C LEU A 22 27.27 17.47 -33.45
N PHE A 23 28.15 18.27 -34.03
CA PHE A 23 28.06 18.79 -35.38
C PHE A 23 28.39 17.65 -36.36
N CYS A 24 27.44 17.23 -37.20
CA CYS A 24 27.67 16.24 -38.25
C CYS A 24 26.96 16.69 -39.55
N PRO A 25 27.66 16.77 -40.70
CA PRO A 25 27.07 17.32 -41.92
C PRO A 25 26.12 16.31 -42.58
N LYS A 26 24.95 16.85 -42.95
CA LYS A 26 23.87 16.31 -43.79
C LYS A 26 24.12 14.97 -44.49
N LEU A 27 23.40 13.94 -44.04
CA LEU A 27 22.88 12.88 -44.90
C LEU A 27 21.35 12.84 -44.69
N VAL A 28 20.60 13.34 -45.67
CA VAL A 28 19.13 13.29 -45.65
C VAL A 28 18.71 11.88 -46.06
N LEU A 29 18.56 11.00 -45.08
CA LEU A 29 17.72 9.81 -45.18
C LEU A 29 16.50 10.09 -44.32
N GLY A 30 15.31 10.00 -44.91
CA GLY A 30 14.04 10.24 -44.24
C GLY A 30 13.94 9.38 -42.98
N GLN A 31 14.07 10.03 -41.83
CA GLN A 31 13.68 9.48 -40.55
C GLN A 31 12.25 9.95 -40.31
N GLU A 32 11.30 9.04 -40.48
CA GLU A 32 9.99 9.18 -39.84
C GLU A 32 10.27 9.45 -38.35
N PRO A 33 9.76 10.54 -37.76
CA PRO A 33 9.91 10.75 -36.34
C PRO A 33 9.27 9.54 -35.65
N LEU A 34 10.00 8.92 -34.72
CA LEU A 34 9.43 7.98 -33.77
C LEU A 34 8.45 8.82 -32.94
N GLU A 35 7.21 8.97 -33.42
CA GLU A 35 6.13 9.55 -32.66
C GLU A 35 6.05 8.75 -31.38
N ARG A 36 6.46 9.41 -30.30
CA ARG A 36 6.22 8.97 -28.94
C ARG A 36 4.72 8.72 -28.89
N LEU A 37 4.32 7.45 -28.78
CA LEU A 37 2.97 7.07 -28.41
C LEU A 37 2.73 7.57 -26.98
N VAL A 38 2.60 8.89 -26.82
CA VAL A 38 1.90 9.47 -25.69
C VAL A 38 0.49 8.94 -25.89
N GLN A 39 0.07 7.99 -25.05
CA GLN A 39 -1.34 7.69 -24.99
C GLN A 39 -2.03 8.99 -24.59
N ASP A 40 -2.67 9.65 -25.55
CA ASP A 40 -3.49 10.82 -25.27
C ASP A 40 -4.47 10.44 -24.16
N GLY A 41 -4.38 11.15 -23.02
CA GLY A 41 -5.23 10.92 -21.85
C GLY A 41 -4.75 9.91 -20.81
N TYR A 42 -3.53 9.34 -20.91
CA TYR A 42 -2.98 8.55 -19.80
C TYR A 42 -2.57 9.43 -18.61
N PHE A 43 -3.08 9.11 -17.42
CA PHE A 43 -2.66 9.67 -16.15
C PHE A 43 -2.46 8.56 -15.12
N GLN A 44 -1.71 8.86 -14.06
CA GLN A 44 -1.51 7.99 -12.90
C GLN A 44 -1.54 8.87 -11.67
N GLN A 45 -2.26 8.47 -10.64
CA GLN A 45 -2.28 9.23 -9.39
C GLN A 45 -0.94 9.12 -8.68
N THR A 46 -0.66 10.07 -7.80
CA THR A 46 0.50 9.99 -6.89
C THR A 46 -0.01 9.82 -5.48
N VAL A 47 0.42 8.75 -4.82
CA VAL A 47 -0.06 8.38 -3.49
C VAL A 47 1.12 8.08 -2.58
N ASP A 48 1.55 9.08 -1.82
CA ASP A 48 2.68 8.96 -0.90
C ASP A 48 2.18 8.65 0.52
N HIS A 49 2.91 7.80 1.23
CA HIS A 49 2.53 7.32 2.55
C HIS A 49 3.63 7.55 3.58
N VAL A 50 3.24 8.03 4.77
CA VAL A 50 4.03 7.97 5.99
C VAL A 50 3.30 7.06 6.97
N ILE A 51 3.98 6.01 7.44
CA ILE A 51 3.38 4.98 8.28
C ILE A 51 4.24 4.76 9.53
N ASP A 52 3.63 4.84 10.71
CA ASP A 52 4.24 4.44 11.97
C ASP A 52 3.44 3.26 12.55
N VAL A 53 4.10 2.12 12.74
CA VAL A 53 3.45 0.90 13.21
C VAL A 53 4.23 0.22 14.32
N GLN A 54 3.50 -0.51 15.16
CA GLN A 54 4.01 -1.35 16.22
C GLN A 54 3.41 -2.76 16.15
N LEU A 55 4.27 -3.77 16.15
CA LEU A 55 3.87 -5.18 16.27
C LEU A 55 3.74 -5.58 17.75
N GLU A 56 2.56 -6.06 18.12
CA GLU A 56 2.25 -6.75 19.38
C GLU A 56 2.14 -8.25 19.07
N ASP A 57 3.27 -8.95 19.12
CA ASP A 57 3.41 -10.31 18.61
C ASP A 57 2.72 -11.37 19.47
N GLU A 58 2.66 -11.19 20.79
CA GLU A 58 1.90 -12.08 21.70
C GLU A 58 0.42 -12.18 21.33
N ARG A 59 -0.13 -11.14 20.70
CA ARG A 59 -1.54 -11.04 20.29
C ARG A 59 -1.75 -11.13 18.79
N HIS A 60 -0.66 -11.17 18.01
CA HIS A 60 -0.70 -11.07 16.56
C HIS A 60 -1.47 -9.81 16.09
N GLU A 61 -1.21 -8.68 16.74
CA GLU A 61 -1.84 -7.39 16.41
C GLU A 61 -0.79 -6.40 15.89
N LEU A 62 -1.14 -5.65 14.84
CA LEU A 62 -0.37 -4.52 14.35
C LEU A 62 -1.16 -3.25 14.63
N HIS A 63 -0.59 -2.31 15.38
CA HIS A 63 -1.19 -1.01 15.66
C HIS A 63 -0.43 0.03 14.86
N GLY A 64 -1.13 0.98 14.24
CA GLY A 64 -0.43 1.99 13.46
C GLY A 64 -1.23 3.24 13.18
N GLU A 65 -0.51 4.23 12.69
CA GLU A 65 -1.07 5.44 12.09
C GLU A 65 -0.49 5.61 10.69
N ILE A 66 -1.36 5.99 9.76
CA ILE A 66 -0.98 6.30 8.39
C ILE A 66 -1.39 7.73 8.06
N THR A 67 -0.47 8.44 7.40
CA THR A 67 -0.75 9.67 6.67
C THR A 67 -0.54 9.39 5.18
N THR A 68 -1.52 9.76 4.37
CA THR A 68 -1.47 9.60 2.91
C THR A 68 -1.65 10.96 2.25
N LEU A 69 -0.74 11.31 1.35
CA LEU A 69 -0.89 12.41 0.41
C LEU A 69 -1.37 11.83 -0.92
N TYR A 70 -2.52 12.29 -1.41
CA TYR A 70 -3.09 11.88 -2.69
C TYR A 70 -3.12 13.09 -3.63
N VAL A 71 -2.44 12.98 -4.78
CA VAL A 71 -2.46 14.00 -5.84
C VAL A 71 -3.35 13.54 -6.97
N ASN A 72 -4.38 14.33 -7.29
CA ASN A 72 -5.30 14.04 -8.39
C ASN A 72 -4.71 14.48 -9.74
N ASN A 73 -4.11 13.54 -10.47
CA ASN A 73 -3.61 13.75 -11.82
C ASN A 73 -4.65 13.47 -12.92
N SER A 74 -5.87 13.10 -12.54
CA SER A 74 -6.97 12.88 -13.49
C SER A 74 -7.51 14.21 -14.04
N PRO A 75 -8.21 14.20 -15.19
CA PRO A 75 -8.93 15.39 -15.67
C PRO A 75 -10.24 15.66 -14.89
N ASP A 76 -10.62 14.78 -13.96
CA ASP A 76 -11.89 14.82 -13.26
C ASP A 76 -11.75 15.48 -11.88
N THR A 77 -12.85 16.05 -11.39
CA THR A 77 -12.96 16.48 -10.00
C THR A 77 -13.46 15.31 -9.16
N LEU A 78 -12.75 14.99 -8.07
CA LEU A 78 -13.11 13.88 -7.19
C LEU A 78 -13.78 14.42 -5.92
N ASP A 79 -14.96 13.90 -5.57
CA ASP A 79 -15.68 14.28 -4.34
C ASP A 79 -15.43 13.30 -3.18
N PHE A 80 -14.84 12.14 -3.47
CA PHE A 80 -14.59 11.08 -2.50
C PHE A 80 -13.41 10.22 -2.98
N LEU A 81 -12.85 9.42 -2.06
CA LEU A 81 -11.87 8.39 -2.37
C LEU A 81 -12.43 7.03 -1.95
N TRP A 82 -12.29 6.01 -2.80
CA TRP A 82 -12.43 4.63 -2.35
C TRP A 82 -11.14 4.17 -1.69
N ILE A 83 -11.25 3.53 -0.53
CA ILE A 83 -10.14 3.05 0.28
C ILE A 83 -10.28 1.53 0.43
N HIS A 84 -9.28 0.78 -0.01
CA HIS A 84 -9.15 -0.63 0.28
C HIS A 84 -8.73 -0.86 1.74
N LEU A 85 -9.48 -1.74 2.39
CA LEU A 85 -9.30 -2.22 3.76
C LEU A 85 -9.15 -3.75 3.74
N TRP A 86 -8.29 -4.25 2.84
CA TRP A 86 -8.14 -5.67 2.53
C TRP A 86 -7.87 -6.63 3.71
N PRO A 87 -7.34 -6.21 4.88
CA PRO A 87 -7.36 -7.10 6.04
C PRO A 87 -8.77 -7.58 6.45
N ASN A 88 -9.83 -6.81 6.17
CA ASN A 88 -11.22 -7.26 6.40
C ASN A 88 -11.67 -8.39 5.48
N ALA A 89 -10.95 -8.71 4.40
CA ALA A 89 -11.23 -9.91 3.62
C ALA A 89 -11.02 -11.20 4.43
N TYR A 90 -10.26 -11.11 5.54
CA TYR A 90 -9.97 -12.20 6.46
C TYR A 90 -10.91 -12.20 7.68
N GLU A 91 -11.90 -11.30 7.75
CA GLU A 91 -12.71 -11.10 8.97
C GLU A 91 -13.74 -12.20 9.24
N SER A 92 -14.17 -12.91 8.19
CA SER A 92 -15.25 -13.89 8.29
C SER A 92 -15.29 -14.87 7.11
N GLY A 93 -16.05 -15.96 7.26
CA GLY A 93 -16.36 -16.91 6.20
C GLY A 93 -17.27 -16.38 5.08
N GLU A 94 -17.75 -15.14 5.17
CA GLU A 94 -18.70 -14.54 4.21
C GLU A 94 -18.06 -13.55 3.24
N SER A 95 -16.77 -13.24 3.41
CA SER A 95 -16.03 -12.33 2.53
C SER A 95 -15.90 -12.87 1.11
N ALA A 96 -15.55 -11.99 0.16
CA ALA A 96 -15.28 -12.40 -1.23
C ALA A 96 -14.14 -13.44 -1.30
N LEU A 97 -13.08 -13.25 -0.51
CA LEU A 97 -11.99 -14.21 -0.33
C LEU A 97 -12.49 -15.56 0.17
N ALA A 98 -13.25 -15.58 1.26
CA ALA A 98 -13.76 -16.84 1.83
C ALA A 98 -14.66 -17.59 0.84
N LYS A 99 -15.54 -16.88 0.14
CA LYS A 99 -16.37 -17.46 -0.93
C LYS A 99 -15.55 -18.01 -2.09
N GLN A 100 -14.44 -17.37 -2.45
CA GLN A 100 -13.51 -17.88 -3.46
C GLN A 100 -12.81 -19.16 -2.98
N GLU A 101 -12.26 -19.15 -1.77
CA GLU A 101 -11.61 -20.32 -1.17
C GLU A 101 -12.57 -21.51 -1.07
N PHE A 102 -13.83 -21.28 -0.69
CA PHE A 102 -14.87 -22.32 -0.67
C PHE A 102 -15.13 -22.94 -2.03
N ARG A 103 -15.26 -22.11 -3.07
CA ARG A 103 -15.43 -22.61 -4.46
C ARG A 103 -14.22 -23.43 -4.92
N ASN A 104 -13.04 -23.14 -4.38
CA ASN A 104 -11.81 -23.89 -4.62
C ASN A 104 -11.66 -25.13 -3.73
N GLY A 105 -12.64 -25.44 -2.87
CA GLY A 105 -12.62 -26.59 -1.96
C GLY A 105 -11.89 -26.36 -0.63
N ASN A 106 -11.44 -25.13 -0.36
CA ASN A 106 -10.82 -24.76 0.90
C ASN A 106 -11.87 -24.24 1.90
N LEU A 107 -12.21 -25.08 2.88
CA LEU A 107 -13.22 -24.78 3.90
C LEU A 107 -12.62 -24.14 5.16
N PHE A 108 -11.33 -23.82 5.17
CA PHE A 108 -10.65 -23.38 6.40
C PHE A 108 -11.33 -22.16 7.03
N MET A 109 -11.63 -21.12 6.25
CA MET A 109 -12.28 -19.91 6.76
C MET A 109 -13.72 -20.13 7.25
N PHE A 110 -14.44 -21.12 6.71
CA PHE A 110 -15.80 -21.44 7.16
C PHE A 110 -15.82 -22.05 8.57
N TRP A 111 -14.75 -22.75 8.95
CA TRP A 111 -14.61 -23.40 10.25
C TRP A 111 -13.56 -22.74 11.14
N ALA A 112 -13.01 -21.61 10.70
CA ALA A 112 -11.96 -20.90 11.41
C ALA A 112 -12.49 -20.38 12.75
N MET A 113 -11.67 -20.53 13.79
CA MET A 113 -11.92 -19.85 15.05
C MET A 113 -11.57 -18.37 14.89
N GLN A 114 -12.15 -17.49 15.71
CA GLN A 114 -11.90 -16.05 15.64
C GLN A 114 -10.40 -15.69 15.69
N ARG A 115 -9.60 -16.48 16.42
CA ARG A 115 -8.13 -16.32 16.52
C ARG A 115 -7.38 -16.58 15.21
N ASP A 116 -7.97 -17.34 14.29
CA ASP A 116 -7.37 -17.67 13.00
C ASP A 116 -7.76 -16.63 11.92
N LEU A 117 -8.79 -15.83 12.20
CA LEU A 117 -9.32 -14.77 11.34
C LEU A 117 -8.62 -13.44 11.61
N GLY A 118 -8.73 -12.53 10.65
CA GLY A 118 -8.08 -11.22 10.70
C GLY A 118 -9.08 -10.07 10.77
N GLY A 119 -8.64 -8.92 10.28
CA GLY A 119 -9.44 -7.73 10.12
C GLY A 119 -8.67 -6.46 10.44
N ILE A 120 -9.19 -5.34 9.97
CA ILE A 120 -8.73 -3.99 10.29
C ILE A 120 -9.86 -3.20 10.95
N ASP A 121 -9.54 -2.55 12.07
CA ASP A 121 -10.46 -1.70 12.82
C ASP A 121 -9.76 -0.47 13.39
N SER A 122 -10.43 0.23 14.31
CA SER A 122 -9.93 1.46 14.95
C SER A 122 -9.69 2.62 13.98
N LEU A 123 -10.31 2.56 12.80
CA LEU A 123 -10.25 3.58 11.76
C LEU A 123 -10.96 4.87 12.22
N ALA A 124 -10.29 6.00 12.03
CA ALA A 124 -10.80 7.34 12.31
C ALA A 124 -10.20 8.33 11.31
N PHE A 125 -10.75 8.33 10.09
CA PHE A 125 -10.25 9.18 9.02
C PHE A 125 -10.37 10.67 9.34
N GLN A 126 -9.30 11.40 9.08
CA GLN A 126 -9.25 12.85 9.13
C GLN A 126 -8.66 13.39 7.83
N ILE A 127 -9.14 14.53 7.36
CA ILE A 127 -8.60 15.27 6.21
C ILE A 127 -8.09 16.60 6.74
N ASN A 128 -6.80 16.88 6.55
CA ASN A 128 -6.15 18.09 7.09
C ASN A 128 -6.45 18.35 8.58
N GLY A 129 -6.48 17.28 9.39
CA GLY A 129 -6.77 17.32 10.84
C GLY A 129 -8.24 17.49 11.22
N THR A 130 -9.17 17.51 10.26
CA THR A 130 -10.62 17.55 10.50
C THR A 130 -11.22 16.17 10.27
N ALA A 131 -12.06 15.68 11.19
CA ALA A 131 -12.73 14.39 11.04
C ALA A 131 -13.53 14.33 9.72
N ALA A 132 -13.30 13.28 8.94
CA ALA A 132 -13.95 13.08 7.66
C ALA A 132 -15.09 12.05 7.78
N THR A 133 -16.14 12.24 6.98
CA THR A 133 -17.23 11.26 6.88
C THR A 133 -16.75 10.09 6.04
N TRP A 134 -16.98 8.86 6.50
CA TRP A 134 -16.65 7.66 5.76
C TRP A 134 -17.58 6.50 6.13
N GLY A 135 -17.60 5.45 5.30
CA GLY A 135 -18.37 4.24 5.58
C GLY A 135 -17.96 3.06 4.69
N PHE A 136 -18.26 1.84 5.12
CA PHE A 136 -17.97 0.63 4.35
C PHE A 136 -18.80 0.56 3.06
N HIS A 137 -18.24 -0.07 2.03
CA HIS A 137 -19.00 -0.45 0.84
C HIS A 137 -20.15 -1.41 1.25
N PRO A 138 -21.36 -1.27 0.68
CA PRO A 138 -22.54 -2.03 1.12
C PRO A 138 -22.36 -3.57 1.10
N GLU A 139 -21.56 -4.06 0.16
CA GLU A 139 -21.34 -5.51 -0.04
C GLU A 139 -19.98 -6.01 0.46
N HIS A 140 -19.01 -5.11 0.65
CA HIS A 140 -17.59 -5.45 0.78
C HIS A 140 -16.95 -4.61 1.89
N ARG A 141 -16.83 -5.18 3.10
CA ARG A 141 -16.28 -4.48 4.28
C ARG A 141 -14.77 -4.25 4.21
N ASP A 142 -14.11 -4.86 3.24
CA ASP A 142 -12.73 -4.61 2.86
C ASP A 142 -12.56 -3.43 1.90
N ILE A 143 -13.59 -2.58 1.81
CA ILE A 143 -13.63 -1.36 1.03
C ILE A 143 -14.41 -0.30 1.83
N ALA A 144 -13.94 0.95 1.81
CA ALA A 144 -14.61 2.09 2.41
C ALA A 144 -14.64 3.30 1.48
N ARG A 145 -15.74 4.07 1.53
CA ARG A 145 -15.85 5.38 0.89
C ARG A 145 -15.46 6.46 1.89
N LEU A 146 -14.49 7.29 1.54
CA LEU A 146 -14.08 8.47 2.30
C LEU A 146 -14.59 9.73 1.58
N GLU A 147 -15.49 10.48 2.21
CA GLU A 147 -15.95 11.76 1.66
C GLU A 147 -14.87 12.82 1.81
N LEU A 148 -14.58 13.55 0.73
CA LEU A 148 -13.70 14.70 0.80
C LEU A 148 -14.45 15.90 1.38
N LEU A 149 -13.75 16.73 2.14
CA LEU A 149 -14.33 17.95 2.72
C LEU A 149 -14.64 18.99 1.64
N GLU A 150 -13.82 19.01 0.59
CA GLU A 150 -13.97 19.85 -0.59
C GLU A 150 -13.65 19.00 -1.83
N PRO A 151 -14.28 19.28 -2.99
CA PRO A 151 -13.97 18.58 -4.24
C PRO A 151 -12.50 18.75 -4.63
N LEU A 152 -11.83 17.64 -4.92
CA LEU A 152 -10.42 17.60 -5.31
C LEU A 152 -10.28 17.80 -6.82
N LEU A 153 -9.95 19.02 -7.22
CA LEU A 153 -9.76 19.41 -8.62
C LEU A 153 -8.54 18.72 -9.26
N PRO A 154 -8.48 18.62 -10.60
CA PRO A 154 -7.28 18.21 -11.33
C PRO A 154 -6.03 19.00 -10.93
N GLY A 155 -4.95 18.29 -10.67
CA GLY A 155 -3.65 18.82 -10.24
C GLY A 155 -3.55 19.19 -8.76
N ASN A 156 -4.65 19.13 -8.00
CA ASN A 156 -4.63 19.39 -6.57
C ASN A 156 -4.32 18.13 -5.77
N GLU A 157 -3.99 18.32 -4.49
CA GLU A 157 -3.69 17.26 -3.55
C GLU A 157 -4.57 17.33 -2.30
N VAL A 158 -4.74 16.19 -1.64
CA VAL A 158 -5.38 16.08 -0.33
C VAL A 158 -4.53 15.20 0.58
N GLN A 159 -4.39 15.61 1.84
CA GLN A 159 -3.79 14.78 2.87
C GLN A 159 -4.90 14.24 3.79
N TYR A 160 -4.89 12.92 3.99
CA TYR A 160 -5.74 12.27 4.98
C TYR A 160 -4.93 11.36 5.89
N THR A 161 -5.43 11.16 7.11
CA THR A 161 -4.81 10.32 8.12
C THR A 161 -5.84 9.37 8.72
N THR A 162 -5.40 8.23 9.23
CA THR A 162 -6.21 7.39 10.11
C THR A 162 -5.31 6.55 11.02
N PRO A 163 -5.64 6.40 12.31
CA PRO A 163 -5.16 5.26 13.08
C PRO A 163 -5.79 3.98 12.52
N PHE A 164 -5.15 2.85 12.77
CA PHE A 164 -5.71 1.54 12.46
C PHE A 164 -5.09 0.47 13.35
N ARG A 165 -5.83 -0.61 13.51
CA ARG A 165 -5.32 -1.85 14.09
C ARG A 165 -5.65 -3.01 13.18
N VAL A 166 -4.66 -3.86 12.90
CA VAL A 166 -4.84 -5.11 12.18
C VAL A 166 -4.71 -6.28 13.14
N ARG A 167 -5.73 -7.14 13.18
CA ARG A 167 -5.57 -8.51 13.69
C ARG A 167 -4.99 -9.35 12.57
N ILE A 168 -3.79 -9.87 12.79
CA ILE A 168 -3.06 -10.62 11.76
C ILE A 168 -3.66 -12.04 11.71
N PRO A 169 -4.22 -12.45 10.57
CA PRO A 169 -4.87 -13.76 10.43
C PRO A 169 -3.84 -14.90 10.40
N SER A 170 -4.32 -16.14 10.47
CA SER A 170 -3.49 -17.30 10.16
C SER A 170 -2.95 -17.21 8.73
N GLY A 171 -1.64 -17.38 8.56
CA GLY A 171 -0.97 -17.43 7.25
C GLY A 171 -1.39 -18.63 6.38
N ARG A 172 -2.28 -19.50 6.88
CA ARG A 172 -2.91 -20.58 6.12
C ARG A 172 -4.04 -20.11 5.21
N ILE A 173 -4.56 -18.88 5.42
CA ILE A 173 -5.68 -18.35 4.64
C ILE A 173 -5.21 -17.84 3.28
N SER A 174 -4.27 -16.90 3.28
CA SER A 174 -3.75 -16.27 2.06
C SER A 174 -2.45 -15.52 2.40
N ARG A 175 -2.11 -14.47 1.64
CA ARG A 175 -0.79 -13.81 1.61
C ARG A 175 -0.49 -12.91 2.81
N LEU A 176 -1.54 -12.41 3.50
CA LEU A 176 -1.41 -11.73 4.79
C LEU A 176 -1.59 -12.78 5.88
N GLY A 177 -0.66 -12.84 6.84
CA GLY A 177 -0.87 -13.63 8.05
C GLY A 177 0.40 -13.99 8.79
N HIS A 178 0.26 -14.89 9.76
CA HIS A 178 1.37 -15.40 10.54
C HIS A 178 1.39 -16.95 10.63
N ILE A 179 2.58 -17.51 10.77
CA ILE A 179 2.83 -18.92 11.09
C ILE A 179 3.80 -18.96 12.28
N GLY A 180 3.27 -19.25 13.47
CA GLY A 180 4.02 -19.03 14.71
C GLY A 180 4.37 -17.55 14.85
N GLU A 181 5.66 -17.26 15.06
CA GLU A 181 6.22 -15.91 15.16
C GLU A 181 6.78 -15.38 13.81
N SER A 182 6.48 -16.05 12.69
CA SER A 182 6.81 -15.54 11.36
C SER A 182 5.61 -14.79 10.77
N TYR A 183 5.82 -13.57 10.29
CA TYR A 183 4.78 -12.70 9.77
C TYR A 183 4.98 -12.39 8.28
N GLN A 184 3.93 -12.57 7.50
CA GLN A 184 3.84 -12.16 6.10
C GLN A 184 2.87 -10.97 6.01
N MET A 185 3.44 -9.77 5.84
CA MET A 185 2.69 -8.52 5.90
C MET A 185 2.41 -7.99 4.50
N THR A 186 1.46 -8.60 3.79
CA THR A 186 0.96 -8.07 2.51
C THR A 186 -0.33 -7.29 2.72
N GLN A 187 -0.46 -6.12 2.08
CA GLN A 187 -1.74 -5.39 2.02
C GLN A 187 -2.38 -5.10 3.39
N TRP A 188 -1.55 -4.70 4.35
CA TRP A 188 -1.90 -4.61 5.77
C TRP A 188 -2.34 -3.20 6.23
N TYR A 189 -2.36 -2.20 5.34
CA TYR A 189 -2.71 -0.82 5.69
C TYR A 189 -3.86 -0.30 4.81
N PRO A 190 -4.62 0.71 5.28
CA PRO A 190 -5.62 1.40 4.45
C PRO A 190 -4.95 2.12 3.28
N LYS A 191 -5.41 1.86 2.05
CA LYS A 191 -4.83 2.49 0.85
C LYS A 191 -5.93 2.87 -0.15
N PRO A 192 -5.76 3.91 -0.97
CA PRO A 192 -6.76 4.25 -1.96
C PRO A 192 -6.84 3.17 -3.05
N ALA A 193 -8.06 2.95 -3.55
CA ALA A 193 -8.27 2.22 -4.79
C ALA A 193 -7.69 3.01 -5.97
N VAL A 194 -7.38 2.31 -7.06
CA VAL A 194 -6.90 3.00 -8.27
C VAL A 194 -8.03 3.81 -8.88
N TYR A 195 -7.72 5.03 -9.32
CA TYR A 195 -8.56 5.80 -10.22
C TYR A 195 -7.84 6.00 -11.55
N ASP A 196 -8.39 5.47 -12.62
CA ASP A 196 -7.84 5.61 -13.97
C ASP A 196 -8.92 6.09 -14.96
N ARG A 197 -8.65 5.97 -16.27
CA ARG A 197 -9.57 6.39 -17.33
C ARG A 197 -10.95 5.72 -17.29
N ASP A 198 -11.06 4.54 -16.67
CA ASP A 198 -12.30 3.78 -16.54
C ASP A 198 -13.01 4.08 -15.21
N GLY A 199 -12.45 4.98 -14.40
CA GLY A 199 -12.97 5.40 -13.10
C GLY A 199 -12.31 4.68 -11.93
N TRP A 200 -13.07 4.46 -10.87
CA TRP A 200 -12.60 3.80 -9.66
C TRP A 200 -12.55 2.27 -9.80
N HIS A 201 -11.56 1.66 -9.13
CA HIS A 201 -11.39 0.21 -9.06
C HIS A 201 -11.52 -0.33 -7.63
N GLU A 202 -12.70 -0.13 -7.04
CA GLU A 202 -13.08 -0.60 -5.71
C GLU A 202 -13.41 -2.10 -5.67
N MET A 203 -12.42 -2.94 -5.92
CA MET A 203 -12.56 -4.39 -5.87
C MET A 203 -12.22 -4.97 -4.48
N PRO A 204 -12.94 -6.02 -4.04
CA PRO A 204 -12.59 -6.73 -2.82
C PRO A 204 -11.32 -7.57 -3.04
N TYR A 205 -10.65 -7.92 -1.96
CA TYR A 205 -9.48 -8.79 -2.02
C TYR A 205 -9.87 -10.21 -2.43
N LEU A 206 -9.08 -10.76 -3.34
CA LEU A 206 -9.13 -12.16 -3.75
C LEU A 206 -7.71 -12.75 -3.72
N ASN A 207 -7.63 -14.08 -3.63
CA ASN A 207 -6.36 -14.79 -3.61
C ASN A 207 -5.71 -14.85 -5.00
N GLN A 208 -6.53 -14.81 -6.06
CA GLN A 208 -6.09 -14.89 -7.45
C GLN A 208 -5.76 -13.50 -8.01
N GLY A 209 -4.65 -13.42 -8.73
CA GLY A 209 -4.22 -12.22 -9.44
C GLY A 209 -3.23 -11.35 -8.66
N GLU A 210 -2.68 -10.38 -9.39
CA GLU A 210 -1.82 -9.34 -8.84
C GLU A 210 -2.65 -8.17 -8.33
N PHE A 211 -2.04 -7.39 -7.43
CA PHE A 211 -2.70 -6.25 -6.82
C PHE A 211 -2.65 -5.04 -7.74
N TYR A 212 -3.81 -4.45 -8.03
CA TYR A 212 -3.89 -3.15 -8.70
C TYR A 212 -3.88 -2.05 -7.65
N SER A 213 -2.88 -1.18 -7.67
CA SER A 213 -2.67 -0.15 -6.64
C SER A 213 -1.94 1.05 -7.23
N GLU A 214 -2.17 2.21 -6.62
CA GLU A 214 -1.51 3.45 -7.02
C GLU A 214 0.00 3.41 -6.73
N TYR A 215 0.72 4.24 -7.47
CA TYR A 215 2.15 4.42 -7.27
C TYR A 215 2.42 5.57 -6.32
N GLY A 216 3.44 5.39 -5.48
CA GLY A 216 4.02 6.48 -4.72
C GLY A 216 5.12 6.00 -3.79
N SER A 217 5.55 6.90 -2.93
CA SER A 217 6.67 6.75 -2.03
C SER A 217 6.20 6.33 -0.64
N PHE A 218 7.07 5.66 0.09
CA PHE A 218 6.77 5.14 1.43
C PHE A 218 7.87 5.56 2.39
N ASP A 219 7.47 6.14 3.52
CA ASP A 219 8.30 6.37 4.70
C ASP A 219 7.69 5.60 5.87
N VAL A 220 8.32 4.50 6.29
CA VAL A 220 7.75 3.53 7.22
C VAL A 220 8.65 3.38 8.45
N SER A 221 8.08 3.63 9.62
CA SER A 221 8.66 3.29 10.93
C SER A 221 7.98 2.04 11.48
N ILE A 222 8.78 1.04 11.88
CA ILE A 222 8.28 -0.23 12.43
C ILE A 222 8.91 -0.46 13.80
N THR A 223 8.10 -0.49 14.84
CA THR A 223 8.50 -0.88 16.20
C THR A 223 8.16 -2.35 16.45
N LEU A 224 9.13 -3.16 16.83
CA LEU A 224 8.94 -4.59 17.05
C LEU A 224 9.88 -5.14 18.15
N PRO A 225 9.64 -6.35 18.67
CA PRO A 225 10.58 -7.00 19.59
C PRO A 225 11.97 -7.18 18.94
N SER A 226 13.03 -7.13 19.75
CA SER A 226 14.42 -7.05 19.26
C SER A 226 14.96 -8.36 18.67
N ASN A 227 14.24 -9.46 18.81
CA ASN A 227 14.58 -10.77 18.25
C ASN A 227 14.08 -10.98 16.81
N TYR A 228 13.31 -10.02 16.27
CA TYR A 228 12.83 -10.08 14.90
C TYR A 228 13.83 -9.49 13.92
N VAL A 229 13.78 -9.97 12.68
CA VAL A 229 14.55 -9.46 11.54
C VAL A 229 13.55 -8.98 10.50
N VAL A 230 13.77 -7.81 9.91
CA VAL A 230 12.82 -7.20 8.98
C VAL A 230 13.29 -7.35 7.54
N GLY A 231 12.58 -8.18 6.78
CA GLY A 231 12.70 -8.22 5.31
C GLY A 231 11.66 -7.29 4.67
N ALA A 232 12.12 -6.21 4.04
CA ALA A 232 11.24 -5.24 3.39
C ALA A 232 11.85 -4.69 2.09
N THR A 233 10.99 -4.12 1.24
CA THR A 233 11.45 -3.30 0.12
C THR A 233 11.74 -1.88 0.58
N GLY A 234 12.74 -1.22 -0.04
CA GLY A 234 13.15 0.14 0.31
C GLY A 234 14.53 0.15 0.95
N ASP A 235 15.00 1.35 1.24
CA ASP A 235 16.31 1.61 1.81
C ASP A 235 16.19 1.84 3.31
N LEU A 236 16.95 1.07 4.09
CA LEU A 236 17.16 1.35 5.51
C LEU A 236 17.98 2.62 5.65
N ASN A 237 17.52 3.56 6.48
CA ASN A 237 18.29 4.77 6.77
C ASN A 237 19.41 4.47 7.80
N PRO A 238 20.70 4.44 7.42
CA PRO A 238 21.78 4.01 8.32
C PRO A 238 22.11 5.05 9.40
N SER A 239 21.54 6.26 9.33
CA SER A 239 21.66 7.24 10.42
C SER A 239 20.88 6.85 11.68
N GLN A 240 19.94 5.90 11.57
CA GLN A 240 19.24 5.31 12.70
C GLN A 240 20.06 4.15 13.28
N ALA A 241 20.28 4.14 14.60
CA ALA A 241 21.15 3.16 15.25
C ALA A 241 20.67 1.71 15.04
N ASP A 242 19.37 1.46 15.18
CA ASP A 242 18.77 0.13 15.00
C ASP A 242 18.91 -0.36 13.54
N ASN A 243 18.72 0.53 12.57
CA ASN A 243 18.95 0.21 11.15
C ASN A 243 20.40 -0.14 10.85
N ALA A 244 21.37 0.57 11.44
CA ALA A 244 22.78 0.28 11.24
C ALA A 244 23.18 -1.09 11.82
N ALA A 245 22.60 -1.46 12.97
CA ALA A 245 22.77 -2.77 13.57
C ALA A 245 22.19 -3.90 12.70
N GLU A 246 20.97 -3.70 12.17
CA GLU A 246 20.32 -4.65 11.26
C GLU A 246 21.14 -4.87 9.98
N LEU A 247 21.63 -3.79 9.35
CA LEU A 247 22.48 -3.90 8.15
C LEU A 247 23.75 -4.73 8.42
N THR A 248 24.39 -4.49 9.57
CA THR A 248 25.58 -5.25 9.98
C THR A 248 25.25 -6.74 10.17
N PHE A 249 24.10 -7.04 10.76
CA PHE A 249 23.63 -8.42 10.92
C PHE A 249 23.34 -9.07 9.57
N MET A 250 22.60 -8.39 8.68
CA MET A 250 22.29 -8.90 7.33
C MET A 250 23.57 -9.18 6.51
N ASP A 251 24.55 -8.28 6.54
CA ASP A 251 25.83 -8.47 5.85
C ASP A 251 26.60 -9.70 6.38
N SER A 252 26.47 -10.01 7.67
CA SER A 252 27.10 -11.19 8.27
C SER A 252 26.54 -12.53 7.77
N LEU A 253 25.31 -12.53 7.24
CA LEU A 253 24.64 -13.73 6.70
C LEU A 253 25.10 -14.06 5.28
N VAL A 254 25.58 -13.07 4.51
CA VAL A 254 26.01 -13.24 3.11
C VAL A 254 27.45 -13.75 3.01
N LEU A 255 28.24 -13.60 4.07
CA LEU A 255 29.67 -13.93 4.10
C LEU A 255 29.98 -15.36 4.60
N GLN A 256 28.98 -16.24 4.68
CA GLN A 256 29.13 -17.66 5.06
C GLN A 256 28.92 -18.59 3.86
#